data_AF-A0A533YMN0-F1
#
_entry.id   AF-A0A533YMN0-F1
#
_cell.length_a   1.000
_cell.length_b   1.000
_cell.length_c   1.000
_cell.angle_alpha   90.00
_cell.angle_beta   90.00
_cell.angle_gamma   90.00
#
_symmetry.space_group_name_H-M   'P 1'
#
loop_
_entity.id
_entity.type
_entity.pdbx_description
1 polymer ?
#
loop_
_entity_poly.entity_id
_entity_poly.type
_entity_poly.pdbx_seq_one_letter_code
_entity_poly.pdbx_strand_id
1 'polypeptide(L)'
;MPIQYQFDYSRQAVLFLEERIDEEDAYSDSIRIFEDLVIRYPKIGDPLDKPPLVIRRLLVRIPNLRELAFYYVIKGKRIEVFRVGYAEETPL
;
A
#
# COMPACT_ATOMS: atom_id res chain seq x y z
N MET A 1 24.20 5.30 5.92
CA MET A 1 22.88 5.89 6.21
C MET A 1 21.82 4.96 5.63
N PRO A 2 20.74 4.60 6.36
CA PRO A 2 19.63 3.84 5.78
C PRO A 2 19.01 4.64 4.63
N ILE A 3 18.57 3.95 3.58
CA ILE A 3 17.85 4.58 2.47
C ILE A 3 16.47 4.95 3.01
N GLN A 4 16.18 6.25 3.09
CA GLN A 4 14.85 6.74 3.44
C GLN A 4 13.99 6.76 2.17
N TYR A 5 12.95 5.92 2.12
CA TYR A 5 11.94 5.95 1.07
C TYR A 5 10.89 7.02 1.41
N GLN A 6 10.39 7.72 0.39
CA GLN A 6 9.26 8.64 0.50
C GLN A 6 8.01 7.97 -0.08
N PHE A 7 6.89 8.06 0.64
CA PHE A 7 5.59 7.55 0.18
C PHE A 7 4.77 8.71 -0.38
N ASP A 8 4.32 8.55 -1.63
CA ASP A 8 3.41 9.47 -2.29
C ASP A 8 2.09 8.74 -2.53
N TYR A 9 1.02 9.17 -1.85
CA TYR A 9 -0.31 8.59 -2.01
C TYR A 9 -1.12 9.37 -3.05
N SER A 10 -1.78 8.66 -3.97
CA SER A 10 -2.74 9.29 -4.87
C SER A 10 -3.92 9.85 -4.09
N ARG A 11 -4.62 10.83 -4.66
CA ARG A 11 -5.84 11.38 -4.07
C ARG A 11 -6.89 10.30 -3.78
N GLN A 12 -7.02 9.28 -4.64
CA GLN A 12 -7.97 8.18 -4.44
C GLN A 12 -7.55 7.28 -3.27
N ALA A 13 -6.26 7.00 -3.13
CA ALA A 13 -5.73 6.25 -2.00
C ALA A 13 -5.95 7.00 -0.68
N VAL A 14 -5.66 8.31 -0.66
CA VAL A 14 -5.90 9.16 0.51
C VAL A 14 -7.37 9.16 0.90
N LEU A 15 -8.29 9.41 -0.05
CA LEU A 15 -9.73 9.41 0.22
C LEU A 15 -10.21 8.06 0.77
N PHE A 16 -9.77 6.94 0.19
CA PHE A 16 -10.13 5.62 0.70
C PHE A 16 -9.64 5.42 2.15
N LEU A 17 -8.41 5.84 2.45
CA LEU A 17 -7.84 5.72 3.78
C LEU A 17 -8.56 6.65 4.78
N GLU A 18 -8.77 7.92 4.44
CA GLU A 18 -9.44 8.90 5.29
C GLU A 18 -10.88 8.49 5.62
N GLU A 19 -11.66 8.05 4.62
CA GLU A 19 -13.05 7.65 4.86
C GLU A 19 -13.20 6.40 5.77
N ARG A 20 -12.13 5.64 6.03
CA ARG A 20 -12.20 4.41 6.84
C ARG A 20 -11.31 4.45 8.09
N ILE A 21 -10.30 5.31 8.14
CA ILE A 21 -9.51 5.57 9.36
C ILE A 21 -10.41 6.11 10.48
N ASP A 22 -11.41 6.92 10.13
CA ASP A 22 -12.38 7.44 11.10
C ASP A 22 -13.31 6.34 11.66
N GLU A 23 -13.42 5.18 10.99
CA GLU A 23 -14.28 4.07 11.41
C GLU A 23 -13.54 3.11 12.36
N GLU A 24 -12.25 2.82 12.12
CA GLU A 24 -11.44 1.91 12.95
C GLU A 24 -9.96 2.34 12.98
N ASP A 25 -9.46 2.71 14.16
CA ASP A 25 -8.04 3.05 14.42
C ASP A 25 -7.05 2.01 13.85
N ALA A 26 -7.49 0.75 13.77
CA ALA A 26 -6.69 -0.36 13.29
C ALA A 26 -6.38 -0.29 11.78
N TYR A 27 -7.08 0.51 10.96
CA TYR A 27 -6.66 0.77 9.58
C TYR A 27 -5.40 1.64 9.51
N SER A 28 -5.16 2.50 10.51
CA SER A 28 -3.88 3.23 10.64
C SER A 28 -2.71 2.27 10.84
N ASP A 29 -2.92 1.17 11.56
CA ASP A 29 -1.90 0.13 11.73
C ASP A 29 -1.62 -0.62 10.43
N SER A 30 -2.62 -0.79 9.56
CA SER A 30 -2.42 -1.41 8.24
C SER A 30 -1.49 -0.57 7.36
N ILE A 31 -1.63 0.75 7.41
CA ILE A 31 -0.74 1.68 6.69
C ILE A 31 0.68 1.60 7.25
N ARG A 32 0.84 1.63 8.58
CA ARG A 32 2.16 1.52 9.21
C ARG A 32 2.86 0.21 8.88
N ILE A 33 2.14 -0.91 8.93
CA ILE A 33 2.66 -2.23 8.55
C ILE A 33 3.08 -2.22 7.07
N PHE A 34 2.25 -1.66 6.19
CA PHE A 34 2.58 -1.50 4.77
C PHE A 34 3.88 -0.72 4.58
N GLU A 35 3.99 0.47 5.17
CA GLU A 35 5.16 1.35 5.00
C GLU A 35 6.43 0.70 5.56
N ASP A 36 6.37 0.11 6.75
CA ASP A 36 7.50 -0.59 7.36
C ASP A 36 8.01 -1.76 6.51
N LEU A 37 7.08 -2.54 5.94
CA LEU A 37 7.42 -3.66 5.06
C LEU A 37 8.05 -3.15 3.76
N VAL A 38 7.48 -2.13 3.14
CA VAL A 38 7.96 -1.61 1.85
C VAL A 38 9.27 -0.84 1.98
N ILE A 39 9.54 -0.17 3.09
CA ILE A 39 10.85 0.44 3.37
C ILE A 39 11.95 -0.62 3.42
N ARG A 40 11.69 -1.74 4.10
CA ARG A 40 12.68 -2.82 4.27
C ARG A 40 12.80 -3.69 3.03
N TYR A 41 11.67 -3.94 2.36
CA TYR A 41 11.54 -4.84 1.23
C TYR A 41 10.66 -4.22 0.14
N PRO A 42 11.16 -3.23 -0.63
CA PRO A 42 10.35 -2.50 -1.61
C PRO A 42 9.69 -3.40 -2.66
N LYS A 43 10.22 -4.60 -2.91
CA LYS A 43 9.72 -5.55 -3.91
C LYS A 43 8.90 -6.69 -3.29
N ILE A 44 8.44 -6.56 -2.03
CA ILE A 44 7.69 -7.60 -1.31
C ILE A 44 6.31 -7.88 -1.93
N GLY A 45 5.69 -6.89 -2.58
CA GLY A 45 4.40 -7.06 -3.24
C GLY A 45 4.49 -7.81 -4.56
N ASP A 46 3.43 -8.56 -4.89
CA ASP A 46 3.29 -9.32 -6.13
C ASP A 46 3.28 -8.37 -7.33
N PRO A 47 4.11 -8.61 -8.37
CA PRO A 47 4.07 -7.81 -9.58
C PRO A 47 2.81 -8.14 -10.39
N LEU A 48 2.02 -7.12 -10.73
CA LEU A 48 0.80 -7.25 -11.53
C LEU A 48 0.99 -6.93 -13.01
N ASP A 49 2.08 -6.24 -13.36
CA ASP A 49 2.39 -5.84 -14.73
C ASP A 49 3.87 -6.10 -15.06
N LYS A 50 4.21 -5.99 -16.35
CA LYS A 50 5.56 -6.17 -16.90
C LYS A 50 6.34 -4.83 -16.91
N PRO A 51 7.67 -4.88 -17.02
CA PRO A 51 8.51 -3.67 -17.17
C PRO A 51 8.04 -2.79 -18.35
N PRO A 52 8.24 -1.46 -18.30
CA PRO A 52 9.19 -0.73 -17.45
C PRO A 52 8.65 -0.27 -16.09
N LEU A 53 7.32 -0.19 -15.91
CA LEU A 53 6.68 0.25 -14.67
C LEU A 53 5.96 -0.93 -14.02
N VAL A 54 6.62 -1.61 -13.08
CA VAL A 54 6.05 -2.77 -12.41
C VAL A 54 5.14 -2.31 -11.27
N ILE A 55 3.84 -2.36 -11.52
CA ILE A 55 2.81 -2.26 -10.48
C ILE A 55 2.95 -3.46 -9.53
N ARG A 56 2.93 -3.20 -8.23
CA ARG A 56 2.96 -4.22 -7.19
C ARG A 56 1.73 -4.13 -6.31
N ARG A 57 1.26 -5.29 -5.86
CA ARG A 57 0.19 -5.43 -4.87
C ARG A 57 0.74 -6.05 -3.60
N LEU A 58 0.51 -5.38 -2.46
CA LEU A 58 0.76 -5.95 -1.14
C LEU A 58 -0.56 -6.07 -0.38
N LEU A 59 -0.86 -7.28 0.08
CA LEU A 59 -2.00 -7.53 0.96
C LEU A 59 -1.53 -7.35 2.41
N VAL A 60 -2.27 -6.56 3.18
CA VAL A 60 -2.02 -6.34 4.60
C VAL A 60 -3.26 -6.79 5.37
N ARG A 61 -3.04 -7.74 6.28
CA ARG A 61 -4.08 -8.35 7.08
C ARG A 61 -3.85 -8.08 8.56
N ILE A 62 -4.84 -7.46 9.20
CA ILE A 62 -4.91 -7.31 10.65
C ILE A 62 -6.06 -8.20 11.16
N PRO A 63 -5.87 -8.97 12.26
CA PRO A 63 -6.95 -9.75 12.85
C PRO A 63 -8.20 -8.90 13.11
N ASN A 64 -9.37 -9.44 12.77
CA ASN A 64 -10.69 -8.78 12.92
C ASN A 64 -10.94 -7.56 12.01
N LEU A 65 -10.00 -7.21 11.13
CA LEU A 65 -10.22 -6.23 10.05
C LEU A 65 -10.35 -6.91 8.69
N ARG A 66 -11.00 -6.22 7.76
CA ARG A 66 -10.97 -6.59 6.34
C ARG A 66 -9.55 -6.39 5.80
N GLU A 67 -9.10 -7.32 4.97
CA GLU A 67 -7.76 -7.27 4.37
C GLU A 67 -7.67 -6.12 3.36
N LEU A 68 -6.62 -5.30 3.48
CA LEU A 68 -6.35 -4.20 2.55
C LEU A 68 -5.34 -4.61 1.48
N ALA A 69 -5.62 -4.23 0.25
CA ALA A 69 -4.73 -4.33 -0.88
C ALA A 69 -4.14 -2.96 -1.21
N PHE A 70 -2.81 -2.84 -1.11
CA PHE A 70 -2.06 -1.66 -1.48
C PHE A 70 -1.43 -1.86 -2.86
N TYR A 71 -1.71 -0.95 -3.78
CA TYR A 71 -1.17 -0.98 -5.12
C TYR A 71 -0.17 0.16 -5.30
N TYR A 72 1.08 -0.18 -5.59
CA TYR A 72 2.16 0.79 -5.64
C TYR A 72 3.20 0.51 -6.73
N VAL A 73 3.97 1.54 -7.06
CA VAL A 73 5.14 1.46 -7.95
C VAL A 73 6.38 2.02 -7.26
N ILE A 74 7.54 1.49 -7.61
CA ILE A 74 8.83 1.94 -7.05
C ILE A 74 9.51 2.82 -8.09
N LYS A 75 9.72 4.11 -7.77
CA LYS A 75 10.43 5.07 -8.62
C LYS A 75 11.67 5.60 -7.89
N GLY A 76 12.80 4.89 -8.04
CA GLY A 76 14.03 5.23 -7.34
C GLY A 76 13.88 5.08 -5.83
N LYS A 77 13.86 6.19 -5.09
CA LYS A 77 13.63 6.26 -3.64
C LYS A 77 12.18 6.62 -3.26
N ARG A 78 11.27 6.66 -4.23
CA ARG A 78 9.85 6.96 -4.01
C ARG A 78 9.00 5.72 -4.20
N ILE A 79 8.02 5.56 -3.33
CA ILE A 79 6.95 4.58 -3.42
C ILE A 79 5.68 5.38 -3.72
N GLU A 80 5.15 5.24 -4.93
CA GLU A 80 3.87 5.86 -5.27
C GLU A 80 2.76 4.84 -5.08
N VAL A 81 1.88 5.08 -4.10
CA VAL A 81 0.70 4.27 -3.81
C VAL A 81 -0.48 4.86 -4.58
N PHE A 82 -0.93 4.19 -5.63
CA PHE A 82 -1.94 4.75 -6.53
C PHE A 82 -3.36 4.29 -6.19
N ARG A 83 -3.52 3.16 -5.50
CA ARG A 83 -4.81 2.66 -5.05
C ARG A 83 -4.67 1.89 -3.74
N VAL A 84 -5.64 2.05 -2.85
CA VAL A 84 -5.86 1.21 -1.68
C VAL A 84 -7.33 0.79 -1.70
N GLY A 85 -7.62 -0.44 -1.30
CA GLY A 85 -8.97 -0.98 -1.29
C GLY A 85 -9.04 -2.28 -0.50
N TYR A 86 -10.25 -2.79 -0.23
CA TYR A 86 -10.40 -4.14 0.30
C TYR A 86 -9.96 -5.17 -0.74
N ALA A 87 -9.21 -6.18 -0.30
CA ALA A 87 -8.66 -7.21 -1.19
C ALA A 87 -9.76 -7.94 -2.00
N GLU A 88 -10.94 -8.10 -1.42
CA GLU A 88 -12.10 -8.76 -2.04
C GLU A 88 -12.89 -7.87 -3.01
N GLU A 89 -12.86 -6.55 -2.83
CA GLU A 89 -13.58 -5.59 -3.69
C GLU A 89 -12.72 -5.09 -4.86
N THR A 90 -11.43 -5.43 -4.86
CA THR A 90 -10.45 -4.96 -5.83
C THR A 90 -9.89 -6.12 -6.67
N PRO A 91 -10.72 -6.83 -7.46
CA PRO A 91 -10.20 -7.87 -8.34
C PRO A 91 -9.28 -7.24 -9.40
N LEU A 92 -8.25 -8.01 -9.75
CA LEU A 92 -7.23 -7.65 -10.73
C LEU A 92 -7.81 -7.36 -12.11
#